data_AF-A0A166BBF1-F1
#
_entry.id   AF-A0A166BBF1-F1
#
_cell.length_a   1.000
_cell.length_b   1.000
_cell.length_c   1.000
_cell.angle_alpha   90.00
_cell.angle_beta   90.00
_cell.angle_gamma   90.00
#
_symmetry.space_group_name_H-M   'P 1'
#
loop_
_entity.id
_entity.type
_entity.pdbx_description
1 polymer ?
#
loop_
_entity_poly.entity_id
_entity_poly.type
_entity_poly.pdbx_seq_one_letter_code
_entity_poly.pdbx_strand_id
1 'polypeptide(L)'
;MARGCSVCGTPTSKTCTGCSRATYCSKECQSEDWVCHIVECDKPGRKVTSADRLAARVLRGDSRLLTYDAAVKFGFVGTEGPEEEEILIGMYAEVIRDIGVKPSALTKWREAGPGVLHAELMAAYRETPKKISEANFNWLSTHAHLFEPKNALEPMRERQEFRQKEVWKFITRSSEEVSLKDIENEMKDWPADKVICHQHYIRTCTAPSPYPSVADWAVLFGFCVFKEGTQDHYFLHHLYLRLISRCTFDQFCAAFSSGGLLDLMDSMGLESARRELPTDCQTVISLSPLHIPTIWHLQSLGDIHNPFPQPAVLIPYGFANCRDADEVARLRRFWMSVLKAPNLSLEQLQTATENDRIYEYLASMPNFQTTKAEKRFLRRIFTTNNYTILGIKYGSSHRAQRQRLNAIIEFIMIQCMARIAIVSGNSVMLNRVSALWSRRLTETVF
;
A
#
# COMPACT_ATOMS: atom_id res chain seq x y z
N MET A 1 14.03 20.15 -24.51
CA MET A 1 13.52 21.23 -23.63
C MET A 1 14.05 21.00 -22.23
N ALA A 2 14.48 22.05 -21.54
CA ALA A 2 14.99 21.96 -20.17
C ALA A 2 13.82 21.63 -19.20
N ARG A 3 14.05 20.75 -18.23
CA ARG A 3 13.11 20.47 -17.12
C ARG A 3 13.55 21.27 -15.89
N GLY A 4 12.63 21.60 -14.98
CA GLY A 4 12.99 22.27 -13.73
C GLY A 4 13.79 21.35 -12.79
N CYS A 5 14.71 21.92 -12.02
CA CYS A 5 15.39 21.18 -10.96
C CYS A 5 14.40 20.75 -9.87
N SER A 6 14.50 19.49 -9.40
CA SER A 6 13.63 18.93 -8.36
C SER A 6 13.74 19.62 -6.99
N VAL A 7 14.79 20.42 -6.76
CA VAL A 7 15.00 21.15 -5.50
C VAL A 7 14.67 22.63 -5.65
N CYS A 8 15.29 23.32 -6.61
CA CYS A 8 15.19 24.78 -6.74
C CYS A 8 14.41 25.27 -7.96
N GLY A 9 13.86 24.38 -8.79
CA GLY A 9 13.09 24.73 -9.99
C GLY A 9 13.90 25.24 -11.18
N THR A 10 15.19 25.56 -11.01
CA THR A 10 16.06 26.10 -12.08
C THR A 10 16.05 25.20 -13.33
N PRO A 11 15.83 25.73 -14.54
CA PRO A 11 15.87 24.95 -15.78
C PRO A 11 17.20 24.22 -15.96
N THR A 12 17.15 22.91 -16.18
CA THR A 12 18.32 22.05 -16.36
C THR A 12 18.05 20.95 -17.39
N SER A 13 19.11 20.51 -18.05
CA SER A 13 19.14 19.29 -18.87
C SER A 13 19.82 18.13 -18.16
N LYS A 14 20.44 18.37 -16.99
CA LYS A 14 21.14 17.34 -16.22
C LYS A 14 20.11 16.49 -15.48
N THR A 15 20.24 15.18 -15.64
CA THR A 15 19.39 14.18 -14.98
C THR A 15 20.21 13.32 -14.02
N CYS A 16 19.57 12.73 -13.02
CA CYS A 16 20.16 11.69 -12.20
C CYS A 16 20.72 10.57 -13.10
N THR A 17 21.99 10.20 -12.92
CA THR A 17 22.64 9.15 -13.72
C THR A 17 22.04 7.77 -13.46
N GLY A 18 21.50 7.56 -12.25
CA GLY A 18 20.90 6.28 -11.86
C GLY A 18 19.54 6.04 -12.51
N CYS A 19 18.64 7.03 -12.49
CA CYS A 19 17.25 6.87 -12.94
C CYS A 19 16.88 7.65 -14.22
N SER A 20 17.66 8.67 -14.59
CA SER A 20 17.35 9.62 -15.68
C SER A 20 16.01 10.36 -15.56
N ARG A 21 15.27 10.19 -14.45
CA ARG A 21 13.94 10.77 -14.21
C ARG A 21 14.01 12.08 -13.41
N ALA A 22 14.77 12.08 -12.31
CA ALA A 22 15.00 13.28 -11.51
C ALA A 22 16.00 14.23 -12.18
N THR A 23 15.83 15.53 -11.95
CA THR A 23 16.61 16.60 -12.60
C THR A 23 17.23 17.53 -11.58
N TYR A 24 18.53 17.80 -11.73
CA TYR A 24 19.28 18.62 -10.77
C TYR A 24 20.11 19.66 -11.53
N CYS A 25 20.09 20.93 -11.11
CA CYS A 25 20.93 21.95 -11.76
C CYS A 25 22.42 21.78 -11.36
N SER A 26 22.67 21.22 -10.17
CA SER A 26 23.99 21.08 -9.57
C SER A 26 24.12 19.82 -8.70
N LYS A 27 25.35 19.52 -8.25
CA LYS A 27 25.62 18.38 -7.34
C LYS A 27 25.08 18.64 -5.94
N GLU A 28 24.99 19.90 -5.55
CA GLU A 28 24.47 20.35 -4.26
C GLU A 28 22.98 20.03 -4.18
N CYS A 29 22.17 20.44 -5.16
CA CYS A 29 20.75 20.06 -5.22
C CYS A 29 20.54 18.55 -5.29
N GLN A 30 21.39 17.82 -6.01
CA GLN A 30 21.31 16.36 -6.01
C GLN A 30 21.57 15.77 -4.62
N SER A 31 22.55 16.31 -3.90
CA SER A 31 22.95 15.80 -2.58
C SER A 31 21.90 16.12 -1.51
N GLU A 32 21.26 17.28 -1.62
CA GLU A 32 20.15 17.71 -0.75
C GLU A 32 18.93 16.80 -0.89
N ASP A 33 18.49 16.52 -2.12
CA ASP A 33 17.36 15.61 -2.37
C ASP A 33 17.74 14.12 -2.19
N TRP A 34 19.03 13.78 -2.15
CA TRP A 34 19.47 12.38 -2.19
C TRP A 34 18.88 11.52 -1.08
N VAL A 35 18.78 12.07 0.14
CA VAL A 35 18.21 11.37 1.30
C VAL A 35 16.80 10.83 1.02
N CYS A 36 16.02 11.54 0.19
CA CYS A 36 14.69 11.13 -0.19
C CYS A 36 14.66 10.45 -1.57
N HIS A 37 15.45 10.91 -2.55
CA HIS A 37 15.45 10.35 -3.90
C HIS A 37 15.98 8.92 -3.95
N ILE A 38 16.89 8.55 -3.04
CA ILE A 38 17.52 7.23 -3.05
C ILE A 38 16.51 6.08 -3.05
N VAL A 39 15.37 6.24 -2.37
CA VAL A 39 14.33 5.19 -2.29
C VAL A 39 13.54 5.02 -3.59
N GLU A 40 13.65 5.98 -4.51
CA GLU A 40 12.94 6.00 -5.80
C GLU A 40 13.89 5.83 -7.01
N CYS A 41 15.21 5.85 -6.77
CA CYS A 41 16.22 5.75 -7.81
C CYS A 41 16.34 4.32 -8.38
N ASP A 42 16.48 4.19 -9.70
CA ASP A 42 16.66 2.90 -10.38
C ASP A 42 18.00 2.23 -10.02
N LYS A 43 19.05 3.04 -9.90
CA LYS A 43 20.41 2.59 -9.62
C LYS A 43 21.02 3.48 -8.54
N PRO A 44 20.63 3.28 -7.27
CA PRO A 44 21.08 4.12 -6.16
C PRO A 44 22.57 3.94 -5.81
N GLY A 45 23.26 2.97 -6.41
CA GLY A 45 24.69 2.71 -6.15
C GLY A 45 24.97 1.97 -4.83
N ARG A 46 23.96 1.79 -3.98
CA ARG A 46 24.00 0.95 -2.77
C ARG A 46 22.62 0.38 -2.47
N LYS A 47 22.56 -0.63 -1.60
CA LYS A 47 21.29 -1.17 -1.09
C LYS A 47 20.55 -0.08 -0.29
N VAL A 48 19.24 0.07 -0.57
CA VAL A 48 18.32 0.93 0.19
C VAL A 48 17.96 0.20 1.50
N THR A 49 18.17 0.84 2.64
CA THR A 49 17.91 0.27 3.98
C THR A 49 16.58 0.75 4.54
N SER A 50 16.14 0.12 5.64
CA SER A 50 14.95 0.53 6.38
C SER A 50 15.09 1.96 6.94
N ALA A 51 16.31 2.39 7.27
CA ALA A 51 16.59 3.76 7.73
C ALA A 51 16.46 4.79 6.59
N ASP A 52 16.82 4.45 5.35
CA ASP A 52 16.60 5.34 4.20
C ASP A 52 15.11 5.59 3.97
N ARG A 53 14.31 4.53 4.13
CA ARG A 53 12.85 4.59 4.04
C ARG A 53 12.24 5.45 5.15
N LEU A 54 12.70 5.27 6.39
CA LEU A 54 12.34 6.15 7.51
C LEU A 54 12.67 7.61 7.20
N ALA A 55 13.89 7.90 6.75
CA ALA A 55 14.31 9.27 6.46
C ALA A 55 13.46 9.91 5.37
N ALA A 56 13.18 9.18 4.29
CA ALA A 56 12.31 9.67 3.23
C ALA A 56 10.87 9.92 3.73
N ARG A 57 10.33 9.04 4.58
CA ARG A 57 9.01 9.21 5.24
C ARG A 57 8.93 10.49 6.05
N VAL A 58 9.88 10.70 6.97
CA VAL A 58 9.79 11.82 7.93
C VAL A 58 10.14 13.17 7.29
N LEU A 59 10.96 13.18 6.24
CA LEU A 59 11.32 14.41 5.53
C LEU A 59 10.33 14.81 4.45
N ARG A 60 9.74 13.85 3.71
CA ARG A 60 8.72 14.15 2.67
C ARG A 60 7.29 14.10 3.19
N GLY A 61 7.06 13.52 4.37
CA GLY A 61 5.72 13.34 4.92
C GLY A 61 4.88 12.27 4.20
N ASP A 62 5.47 11.45 3.33
CA ASP A 62 4.73 10.41 2.59
C ASP A 62 4.77 9.08 3.37
N SER A 63 3.65 8.75 4.01
CA SER A 63 3.37 7.49 4.75
C SER A 63 3.79 6.25 3.97
N ARG A 64 3.56 6.27 2.66
CA ARG A 64 3.90 5.18 1.74
C ARG A 64 5.38 4.89 1.62
N LEU A 65 6.27 5.69 2.21
CA LEU A 65 7.72 5.46 2.13
C LEU A 65 8.26 4.61 3.27
N LEU A 66 7.51 4.41 4.35
CA LEU A 66 7.92 3.63 5.52
C LEU A 66 7.46 2.17 5.42
N THR A 67 8.35 1.19 5.30
CA THR A 67 7.93 -0.23 5.29
C THR A 67 7.53 -0.74 6.66
N TYR A 68 6.82 -1.88 6.70
CA TYR A 68 6.48 -2.56 7.95
C TYR A 68 7.73 -2.95 8.73
N ASP A 69 8.74 -3.49 8.04
CA ASP A 69 10.05 -3.77 8.64
C ASP A 69 10.71 -2.50 9.23
N ALA A 70 10.61 -1.35 8.54
CA ALA A 70 11.11 -0.09 9.08
C ALA A 70 10.29 0.36 10.30
N ALA A 71 8.96 0.29 10.22
CA ALA A 71 8.06 0.66 11.29
C ALA A 71 8.32 -0.17 12.56
N VAL A 72 8.56 -1.48 12.44
CA VAL A 72 8.96 -2.35 13.57
C VAL A 72 10.32 -1.93 14.12
N LYS A 73 11.34 -1.78 13.26
CA LYS A 73 12.72 -1.47 13.69
C LYS A 73 12.84 -0.14 14.42
N PHE A 74 11.99 0.81 14.06
CA PHE A 74 12.04 2.20 14.52
C PHE A 74 10.86 2.59 15.42
N GLY A 75 10.15 1.62 16.00
CA GLY A 75 9.23 1.84 17.12
C GLY A 75 7.84 2.37 16.79
N PHE A 76 7.53 2.63 15.52
CA PHE A 76 6.19 3.06 15.05
C PHE A 76 5.11 2.03 15.39
N VAL A 77 5.50 0.76 15.44
CA VAL A 77 4.58 -0.34 15.62
C VAL A 77 4.07 -0.44 17.07
N GLY A 78 4.83 0.11 18.02
CA GLY A 78 4.47 0.11 19.44
C GLY A 78 3.63 1.30 19.90
N THR A 79 3.36 2.30 19.04
CA THR A 79 2.71 3.54 19.46
C THR A 79 1.23 3.34 19.82
N GLU A 80 0.73 4.16 20.74
CA GLU A 80 -0.62 4.16 21.31
C GLU A 80 -1.57 5.15 20.61
N GLY A 81 -1.27 5.57 19.39
CA GLY A 81 -2.18 6.43 18.62
C GLY A 81 -1.48 7.33 17.60
N PRO A 82 -2.27 8.10 16.82
CA PRO A 82 -1.74 9.00 15.80
C PRO A 82 -0.96 10.17 16.41
N GLU A 83 -1.34 10.63 17.61
CA GLU A 83 -0.64 11.71 18.31
C GLU A 83 0.79 11.31 18.69
N GLU A 84 0.96 10.10 19.24
CA GLU A 84 2.26 9.57 19.60
C GLU A 84 3.11 9.25 18.36
N GLU A 85 2.48 8.75 17.30
CA GLU A 85 3.15 8.56 16.00
C GLU A 85 3.66 9.89 15.44
N GLU A 86 2.89 10.97 15.55
CA GLU A 86 3.31 12.30 15.08
C GLU A 86 4.51 12.83 15.88
N ILE A 87 4.54 12.61 17.19
CA ILE A 87 5.72 12.93 18.02
C ILE A 87 6.94 12.12 17.57
N LEU A 88 6.77 10.82 17.30
CA LEU A 88 7.84 9.95 16.81
C LEU A 88 8.36 10.39 15.43
N ILE A 89 7.47 10.79 14.52
CA ILE A 89 7.82 11.38 13.22
C ILE A 89 8.63 12.67 13.42
N GLY A 90 8.17 13.56 14.29
CA GLY A 90 8.83 14.82 14.61
C GLY A 90 10.23 14.61 15.18
N MET A 91 10.38 13.67 16.12
CA MET A 91 11.67 13.28 16.71
C MET A 91 12.65 12.78 15.66
N TYR A 92 12.24 11.84 14.79
CA TYR A 92 13.12 11.34 13.74
C TYR A 92 13.45 12.41 12.68
N ALA A 93 12.50 13.27 12.33
CA ALA A 93 12.75 14.38 11.41
C ALA A 93 13.83 15.33 11.97
N GLU A 94 13.74 15.66 13.26
CA GLU A 94 14.71 16.51 13.96
C GLU A 94 16.10 15.85 14.04
N VAL A 95 16.16 14.57 14.40
CA VAL A 95 17.40 13.78 14.44
C VAL A 95 18.11 13.78 13.09
N ILE A 96 17.36 13.60 12.00
CA ILE A 96 17.94 13.49 10.65
C ILE A 96 18.30 14.85 10.09
N ARG A 97 17.40 15.83 10.18
CA ARG A 97 17.55 17.15 9.53
C ARG A 97 18.37 18.12 10.38
N ASP A 98 18.05 18.21 11.66
CA ASP A 98 18.51 19.32 12.51
C ASP A 98 19.77 18.93 13.29
N ILE A 99 19.81 17.70 13.83
CA ILE A 99 21.01 17.10 14.45
C ILE A 99 21.99 16.61 13.39
N GLY A 100 21.49 16.12 12.24
CA GLY A 100 22.31 15.70 11.10
C GLY A 100 22.73 14.22 11.14
N VAL A 101 22.00 13.38 11.87
CA VAL A 101 22.23 11.94 11.89
C VAL A 101 21.86 11.33 10.54
N LYS A 102 22.83 10.68 9.90
CA LYS A 102 22.62 10.05 8.59
C LYS A 102 21.86 8.72 8.72
N PRO A 103 21.05 8.30 7.73
CA PRO A 103 20.39 6.99 7.72
C PRO A 103 21.33 5.79 7.92
N SER A 104 22.58 5.90 7.46
CA SER A 104 23.60 4.87 7.68
C SER A 104 23.99 4.72 9.16
N ALA A 105 23.96 5.80 9.95
CA ALA A 105 24.20 5.73 11.39
C ALA A 105 23.03 5.06 12.10
N LEU A 106 21.79 5.46 11.79
CA LEU A 106 20.58 4.80 12.32
C LEU A 106 20.57 3.30 12.01
N THR A 107 21.01 2.90 10.82
CA THR A 107 21.15 1.47 10.44
C THR A 107 22.15 0.78 11.37
N LYS A 108 23.34 1.35 11.57
CA LYS A 108 24.38 0.79 12.45
C LYS A 108 23.92 0.70 13.90
N TRP A 109 23.36 1.77 14.44
CA TRP A 109 22.82 1.81 15.80
C TRP A 109 21.75 0.75 15.99
N ARG A 110 20.93 0.53 14.96
CA ARG A 110 19.89 -0.48 15.03
C ARG A 110 20.45 -1.91 15.03
N GLU A 111 21.48 -2.17 14.23
CA GLU A 111 22.11 -3.48 14.07
C GLU A 111 23.11 -3.82 15.20
N ALA A 112 23.56 -2.83 15.97
CA ALA A 112 24.52 -3.01 17.06
C ALA A 112 23.99 -3.77 18.28
N GLY A 113 22.66 -3.83 18.46
CA GLY A 113 22.02 -4.66 19.48
C GLY A 113 20.76 -4.04 20.10
N PRO A 114 20.13 -4.77 21.04
CA PRO A 114 19.07 -4.24 21.91
C PRO A 114 19.55 -2.99 22.64
N GLY A 115 18.67 -2.00 22.80
CA GLY A 115 18.94 -0.75 23.54
C GLY A 115 19.83 0.27 22.84
N VAL A 116 20.70 -0.15 21.91
CA VAL A 116 21.71 0.73 21.31
C VAL A 116 21.08 1.89 20.54
N LEU A 117 20.03 1.66 19.75
CA LEU A 117 19.36 2.74 19.02
C LEU A 117 18.84 3.84 19.96
N HIS A 118 18.18 3.46 21.06
CA HIS A 118 17.64 4.43 22.00
C HIS A 118 18.75 5.21 22.69
N ALA A 119 19.81 4.52 23.14
CA ALA A 119 20.96 5.14 23.78
C ALA A 119 21.66 6.15 22.86
N GLU A 120 21.88 5.78 21.60
CA GLU A 120 22.53 6.65 20.60
C GLU A 120 21.65 7.83 20.20
N LEU A 121 20.32 7.65 20.10
CA LEU A 121 19.39 8.77 19.92
C LEU A 121 19.47 9.75 21.09
N MET A 122 19.44 9.24 22.33
CA MET A 122 19.58 10.06 23.54
C MET A 122 20.91 10.81 23.58
N ALA A 123 22.01 10.16 23.19
CA ALA A 123 23.33 10.80 23.10
C ALA A 123 23.36 11.90 22.04
N ALA A 124 22.81 11.65 20.85
CA ALA A 124 22.74 12.62 19.76
C ALA A 124 21.99 13.90 20.18
N TYR A 125 20.89 13.77 20.92
CA TYR A 125 20.18 14.91 21.50
C TYR A 125 21.05 15.69 22.50
N ARG A 126 21.75 15.00 23.41
CA ARG A 126 22.58 15.63 24.47
C ARG A 126 23.81 16.36 23.94
N GLU A 127 24.43 15.80 22.89
CA GLU A 127 25.65 16.35 22.30
C GLU A 127 25.39 17.49 21.32
N THR A 128 24.11 17.73 20.96
CA THR A 128 23.75 18.75 19.99
C THR A 128 23.86 20.15 20.59
N PRO A 129 24.70 21.04 20.02
CA PRO A 129 24.84 22.42 20.51
C PRO A 129 23.70 23.34 20.03
N LYS A 130 22.84 22.86 19.13
CA LYS A 130 21.68 23.61 18.59
C LYS A 130 20.50 23.54 19.55
N LYS A 131 19.67 24.59 19.55
CA LYS A 131 18.37 24.56 20.22
C LYS A 131 17.45 23.58 19.48
N ILE A 132 17.23 22.42 20.08
CA ILE A 132 16.32 21.36 19.61
C ILE A 132 15.07 21.32 20.50
N SER A 133 14.06 20.59 20.07
CA SER A 133 12.78 20.45 20.75
C SER A 133 12.91 19.66 22.05
N GLU A 134 12.77 20.36 23.17
CA GLU A 134 12.70 19.75 24.50
C GLU A 134 11.54 18.75 24.63
N ALA A 135 10.42 18.99 23.94
CA ALA A 135 9.26 18.08 23.95
C ALA A 135 9.62 16.70 23.37
N ASN A 136 10.17 16.67 22.15
CA ASN A 136 10.70 15.45 21.52
C ASN A 136 11.75 14.74 22.40
N PHE A 137 12.68 15.47 23.00
CA PHE A 137 13.71 14.88 23.86
C PHE A 137 13.11 14.25 25.13
N ASN A 138 12.21 14.96 25.80
CA ASN A 138 11.51 14.45 26.98
C ASN A 138 10.68 13.22 26.63
N TRP A 139 9.96 13.24 25.51
CA TRP A 139 9.23 12.08 25.02
C TRP A 139 10.16 10.89 24.75
N LEU A 140 11.27 11.09 24.03
CA LEU A 140 12.25 10.02 23.79
C LEU A 140 12.77 9.40 25.09
N SER A 141 12.97 10.20 26.13
CA SER A 141 13.48 9.75 27.42
C SER A 141 12.51 8.83 28.18
N THR A 142 11.21 8.95 27.95
CA THR A 142 10.17 8.15 28.62
C THR A 142 9.69 6.95 27.79
N HIS A 143 10.03 6.87 26.51
CA HIS A 143 9.53 5.85 25.58
C HIS A 143 10.59 4.85 25.10
N ALA A 144 11.57 4.52 25.96
CA ALA A 144 12.63 3.56 25.64
C ALA A 144 12.11 2.19 25.15
N HIS A 145 10.96 1.75 25.69
CA HIS A 145 10.34 0.47 25.38
C HIS A 145 9.94 0.32 23.89
N LEU A 146 9.66 1.42 23.18
CA LEU A 146 9.30 1.39 21.75
C LEU A 146 10.47 0.97 20.85
N PHE A 147 11.71 1.14 21.30
CA PHE A 147 12.91 0.86 20.52
C PHE A 147 13.46 -0.55 20.73
N GLU A 148 12.73 -1.41 21.44
CA GLU A 148 13.06 -2.82 21.67
C GLU A 148 12.13 -3.74 20.85
N PRO A 149 12.61 -4.40 19.78
CA PRO A 149 11.75 -5.13 18.85
C PRO A 149 10.93 -6.26 19.49
N LYS A 150 11.48 -6.93 20.51
CA LYS A 150 10.80 -8.01 21.24
C LYS A 150 9.71 -7.48 22.19
N ASN A 151 9.83 -6.26 22.68
CA ASN A 151 8.84 -5.69 23.59
C ASN A 151 7.65 -5.08 22.83
N ALA A 152 7.80 -4.79 21.53
CA ALA A 152 6.73 -4.25 20.71
C ALA A 152 5.76 -5.33 20.18
N LEU A 153 6.25 -6.54 19.86
CA LEU A 153 5.45 -7.55 19.13
C LEU A 153 4.48 -8.32 20.03
N GLU A 154 4.88 -8.68 21.25
CA GLU A 154 4.10 -9.49 22.18
C GLU A 154 2.85 -8.75 22.69
N PRO A 155 2.95 -7.52 23.24
CA PRO A 155 1.78 -6.73 23.61
C PRO A 155 0.87 -6.41 22.43
N MET A 156 1.42 -6.27 21.23
CA MET A 156 0.61 -6.09 20.03
C MET A 156 -0.21 -7.31 19.67
N ARG A 157 0.37 -8.52 19.75
CA ARG A 157 -0.37 -9.75 19.50
C ARG A 157 -1.50 -9.86 20.50
N GLU A 158 -1.22 -9.75 21.80
CA GLU A 158 -2.24 -9.80 22.85
C GLU A 158 -3.34 -8.76 22.63
N ARG A 159 -3.00 -7.51 22.32
CA ARG A 159 -3.98 -6.47 21.95
C ARG A 159 -4.77 -6.82 20.69
N GLN A 160 -4.15 -7.42 19.69
CA GLN A 160 -4.82 -7.84 18.46
C GLN A 160 -5.80 -8.99 18.74
N GLU A 161 -5.39 -10.00 19.49
CA GLU A 161 -6.23 -11.14 19.87
C GLU A 161 -7.43 -10.69 20.71
N PHE A 162 -7.18 -9.88 21.74
CA PHE A 162 -8.24 -9.30 22.57
C PHE A 162 -9.27 -8.57 21.71
N ARG A 163 -8.80 -7.69 20.81
CA ARG A 163 -9.69 -6.90 19.97
C ARG A 163 -10.45 -7.72 18.94
N GLN A 164 -9.86 -8.80 18.41
CA GLN A 164 -10.58 -9.74 17.54
C GLN A 164 -11.78 -10.37 18.27
N LYS A 165 -11.58 -10.79 19.52
CA LYS A 165 -12.65 -11.37 20.34
C LYS A 165 -13.76 -10.35 20.65
N GLU A 166 -13.41 -9.11 20.97
CA GLU A 166 -14.40 -8.06 21.25
C GLU A 166 -15.23 -7.71 20.01
N VAL A 167 -14.60 -7.62 18.84
CA VAL A 167 -15.32 -7.41 17.57
C VAL A 167 -16.22 -8.61 17.25
N TRP A 168 -15.77 -9.84 17.54
CA TRP A 168 -16.60 -11.03 17.38
C TRP A 168 -17.84 -11.00 18.26
N LYS A 169 -17.69 -10.69 19.56
CA LYS A 169 -18.81 -10.51 20.50
C LYS A 169 -19.77 -9.42 20.01
N PHE A 170 -19.24 -8.31 19.52
CA PHE A 170 -20.05 -7.22 18.95
C PHE A 170 -20.87 -7.67 17.74
N ILE A 171 -20.26 -8.42 16.80
CA ILE A 171 -20.91 -8.90 15.57
C ILE A 171 -21.97 -9.96 15.87
N THR A 172 -21.63 -10.93 16.71
CA THR A 172 -22.52 -12.06 17.05
C THR A 172 -23.58 -11.70 18.09
N ARG A 173 -23.41 -10.55 18.76
CA ARG A 173 -24.19 -10.16 19.95
C ARG A 173 -24.13 -11.22 21.06
N SER A 174 -23.05 -12.01 21.09
CA SER A 174 -22.79 -12.99 22.13
C SER A 174 -21.98 -12.36 23.26
N SER A 175 -22.31 -12.71 24.49
CA SER A 175 -21.51 -12.38 25.67
C SER A 175 -20.55 -13.51 26.08
N GLU A 176 -20.54 -14.62 25.34
CA GLU A 176 -19.72 -15.78 25.66
C GLU A 176 -18.25 -15.53 25.36
N GLU A 177 -17.38 -16.14 26.17
CA GLU A 177 -15.96 -16.17 25.89
C GLU A 177 -15.68 -17.08 24.70
N VAL A 178 -14.91 -16.57 23.74
CA VAL A 178 -14.60 -17.26 22.49
C VAL A 178 -13.09 -17.34 22.30
N SER A 179 -12.59 -18.50 21.85
CA SER A 179 -11.20 -18.62 21.44
C SER A 179 -11.03 -18.19 19.98
N LEU A 180 -9.83 -17.76 19.59
CA LEU A 180 -9.56 -17.43 18.18
C LEU A 180 -9.77 -18.62 17.25
N LYS A 181 -9.51 -19.82 17.75
CA LYS A 181 -9.71 -21.06 17.00
C LYS A 181 -11.19 -21.33 16.72
N ASP A 182 -12.07 -20.99 17.65
CA ASP A 182 -13.52 -21.14 17.46
C ASP A 182 -14.03 -20.13 16.43
N ILE A 183 -13.57 -18.88 16.50
CA ILE A 183 -13.83 -17.85 15.48
C ILE A 183 -13.38 -18.35 14.09
N GLU A 184 -12.14 -18.86 13.97
CA GLU A 184 -11.61 -19.39 12.71
C GLU A 184 -12.43 -20.57 12.17
N ASN A 185 -12.89 -21.47 13.05
CA ASN A 185 -13.71 -22.61 12.67
C ASN A 185 -15.07 -22.16 12.14
N GLU A 186 -15.72 -21.19 12.79
CA GLU A 186 -17.00 -20.65 12.33
C GLU A 186 -16.86 -19.89 11.00
N MET A 187 -15.81 -19.11 10.85
CA MET A 187 -15.55 -18.35 9.63
C MET A 187 -15.21 -19.24 8.42
N LYS A 188 -14.85 -20.50 8.63
CA LYS A 188 -14.45 -21.42 7.56
C LYS A 188 -15.52 -21.61 6.49
N ASP A 189 -16.78 -21.61 6.91
CA ASP A 189 -17.94 -21.82 6.04
C ASP A 189 -18.55 -20.49 5.55
N TRP A 190 -17.96 -19.35 5.90
CA TRP A 190 -18.46 -18.04 5.49
C TRP A 190 -18.15 -17.75 4.01
N PRO A 191 -19.05 -17.04 3.30
CA PRO A 191 -18.71 -16.44 2.01
C PRO A 191 -17.50 -15.51 2.12
N ALA A 192 -16.68 -15.44 1.06
CA ALA A 192 -15.47 -14.62 1.04
C ALA A 192 -15.74 -13.14 1.38
N ASP A 193 -16.84 -12.57 0.87
CA ASP A 193 -17.22 -11.19 1.14
C ASP A 193 -17.56 -10.96 2.62
N LYS A 194 -18.14 -11.96 3.30
CA LYS A 194 -18.44 -11.89 4.74
C LYS A 194 -17.16 -11.94 5.57
N VAL A 195 -16.19 -12.76 5.18
CA VAL A 195 -14.84 -12.78 5.79
C VAL A 195 -14.15 -11.43 5.65
N ILE A 196 -14.24 -10.80 4.47
CA ILE A 196 -13.70 -9.46 4.21
C ILE A 196 -14.36 -8.41 5.12
N CYS A 197 -15.68 -8.43 5.26
CA CYS A 197 -16.40 -7.53 6.18
C CYS A 197 -15.95 -7.68 7.63
N HIS A 198 -15.77 -8.91 8.12
CA HIS A 198 -15.25 -9.15 9.47
C HIS A 198 -13.86 -8.57 9.68
N GLN A 199 -12.96 -8.79 8.72
CA GLN A 199 -11.62 -8.19 8.75
C GLN A 199 -11.68 -6.65 8.72
N HIS A 200 -12.64 -6.09 7.99
CA HIS A 200 -12.87 -4.65 7.97
C HIS A 200 -13.37 -4.11 9.32
N TYR A 201 -14.29 -4.82 10.00
CA TYR A 201 -14.73 -4.47 11.35
C TYR A 201 -13.56 -4.48 12.33
N ILE A 202 -12.72 -5.52 12.30
CA ILE A 202 -11.50 -5.55 13.12
C ILE A 202 -10.63 -4.34 12.82
N ARG A 203 -10.27 -4.08 11.56
CA ARG A 203 -9.39 -2.94 11.23
C ARG A 203 -9.98 -1.61 11.66
N THR A 204 -11.27 -1.42 11.45
CA THR A 204 -11.96 -0.17 11.75
C THR A 204 -12.10 0.06 13.25
N CYS A 205 -12.42 -0.97 14.03
CA CYS A 205 -12.57 -0.84 15.49
C CYS A 205 -11.25 -0.85 16.28
N THR A 206 -10.13 -1.21 15.66
CA THR A 206 -8.89 -1.53 16.40
C THR A 206 -7.68 -0.71 16.00
N ALA A 207 -7.66 -0.13 14.81
CA ALA A 207 -6.56 0.73 14.41
C ALA A 207 -6.83 2.15 14.92
N PRO A 208 -5.90 2.78 15.67
CA PRO A 208 -5.75 4.23 15.53
C PRO A 208 -5.43 4.46 14.05
N SER A 209 -6.34 5.12 13.34
CA SER A 209 -6.29 5.34 11.90
C SER A 209 -4.89 5.77 11.38
N PRO A 210 -4.44 5.32 10.20
CA PRO A 210 -4.57 4.01 9.59
C PRO A 210 -3.18 3.43 9.34
N TYR A 211 -2.92 2.23 9.88
CA TYR A 211 -1.82 1.40 9.39
C TYR A 211 -1.91 1.21 7.87
N PRO A 212 -0.78 1.01 7.16
CA PRO A 212 -0.74 0.77 5.72
C PRO A 212 -1.81 -0.21 5.31
N SER A 213 -2.85 0.32 4.66
CA SER A 213 -3.93 -0.50 4.15
C SER A 213 -3.31 -1.45 3.14
N VAL A 214 -3.36 -2.75 3.41
CA VAL A 214 -3.04 -3.76 2.39
C VAL A 214 -3.80 -3.35 1.15
N ALA A 215 -3.08 -3.08 0.07
CA ALA A 215 -3.60 -2.36 -1.08
C ALA A 215 -4.97 -2.87 -1.59
N ASP A 216 -5.26 -4.18 -1.49
CA ASP A 216 -6.54 -4.75 -1.92
C ASP A 216 -7.71 -4.23 -1.07
N TRP A 217 -7.51 -4.16 0.24
CA TRP A 217 -8.51 -3.62 1.19
C TRP A 217 -8.77 -2.14 0.97
N ALA A 218 -7.73 -1.37 0.61
CA ALA A 218 -7.87 0.05 0.32
C ALA A 218 -8.85 0.30 -0.84
N VAL A 219 -8.82 -0.59 -1.83
CA VAL A 219 -9.72 -0.53 -2.98
C VAL A 219 -11.13 -0.95 -2.59
N LEU A 220 -11.29 -2.05 -1.85
CA LEU A 220 -12.60 -2.59 -1.46
C LEU A 220 -13.45 -1.61 -0.64
N PHE A 221 -12.82 -0.72 0.13
CA PHE A 221 -13.51 0.23 1.00
C PHE A 221 -13.23 1.69 0.65
N GLY A 222 -12.78 1.99 -0.57
CA GLY A 222 -12.64 3.37 -1.06
C GLY A 222 -11.44 4.18 -0.55
N PHE A 223 -10.64 3.65 0.39
CA PHE A 223 -9.44 4.32 0.91
C PHE A 223 -8.38 4.61 -0.16
N CYS A 224 -8.38 3.87 -1.28
CA CYS A 224 -7.41 4.03 -2.38
C CYS A 224 -7.44 5.44 -3.04
N VAL A 225 -8.52 6.19 -2.88
CA VAL A 225 -8.67 7.56 -3.40
C VAL A 225 -7.85 8.58 -2.61
N PHE A 226 -7.59 8.29 -1.33
CA PHE A 226 -6.92 9.22 -0.44
C PHE A 226 -5.41 9.00 -0.39
N LYS A 227 -4.69 10.06 -0.04
CA LYS A 227 -3.33 9.90 0.46
C LYS A 227 -3.43 9.44 1.91
N GLU A 228 -2.76 8.35 2.22
CA GLU A 228 -2.70 7.81 3.58
C GLU A 228 -2.18 8.87 4.56
N GLY A 229 -2.83 9.02 5.71
CA GLY A 229 -2.52 10.04 6.71
C GLY A 229 -3.09 11.43 6.44
N THR A 230 -3.95 11.61 5.42
CA THR A 230 -4.70 12.87 5.22
C THR A 230 -5.97 12.92 6.06
N GLN A 231 -6.43 14.13 6.38
CA GLN A 231 -7.70 14.35 7.10
C GLN A 231 -8.87 13.64 6.43
N ASP A 232 -8.93 13.61 5.10
CA ASP A 232 -9.98 12.90 4.35
C ASP A 232 -9.93 11.38 4.57
N HIS A 233 -8.73 10.82 4.76
CA HIS A 233 -8.58 9.40 5.11
C HIS A 233 -9.14 9.10 6.51
N TYR A 234 -8.90 9.98 7.49
CA TYR A 234 -9.48 9.85 8.83
C TYR A 234 -11.00 10.01 8.79
N PHE A 235 -11.50 10.94 7.98
CA PHE A 235 -12.93 11.16 7.80
C PHE A 235 -13.66 9.89 7.31
N LEU A 236 -13.14 9.22 6.27
CA LEU A 236 -13.73 7.97 5.78
C LEU A 236 -13.72 6.87 6.86
N HIS A 237 -12.62 6.74 7.61
CA HIS A 237 -12.53 5.79 8.72
C HIS A 237 -13.60 6.06 9.81
N HIS A 238 -13.77 7.32 10.22
CA HIS A 238 -14.81 7.71 11.18
C HIS A 238 -16.22 7.49 10.64
N LEU A 239 -16.44 7.69 9.34
CA LEU A 239 -17.72 7.39 8.72
C LEU A 239 -18.04 5.89 8.81
N TYR A 240 -17.07 5.02 8.53
CA TYR A 240 -17.24 3.57 8.70
C TYR A 240 -17.47 3.19 10.17
N LEU A 241 -16.75 3.77 11.13
CA LEU A 241 -17.00 3.56 12.57
C LEU A 241 -18.46 3.87 12.94
N ARG A 242 -18.98 5.01 12.48
CA ARG A 242 -20.38 5.41 12.73
C ARG A 242 -21.39 4.51 12.03
N LEU A 243 -21.06 4.00 10.84
CA LEU A 243 -21.90 3.05 10.12
C LEU A 243 -21.99 1.73 10.88
N ILE A 244 -20.83 1.18 11.26
CA ILE A 244 -20.69 -0.07 12.01
C ILE A 244 -21.46 -0.03 13.33
N SER A 245 -21.48 1.13 14.01
CA SER A 245 -22.24 1.29 15.25
C SER A 245 -23.76 1.41 15.06
N ARG A 246 -24.26 1.57 13.84
CA ARG A 246 -25.68 1.83 13.53
C ARG A 246 -26.37 0.69 12.78
N CYS A 247 -25.64 -0.13 12.02
CA CYS A 247 -26.19 -1.27 11.30
C CYS A 247 -25.81 -2.61 11.95
N THR A 248 -26.52 -3.69 11.60
CA THR A 248 -26.08 -5.05 11.94
C THR A 248 -24.94 -5.49 11.02
N PHE A 249 -24.17 -6.49 11.46
CA PHE A 249 -23.11 -7.06 10.63
C PHE A 249 -23.65 -7.67 9.33
N ASP A 250 -24.80 -8.36 9.36
CA ASP A 250 -25.39 -8.93 8.16
C ASP A 250 -25.92 -7.86 7.18
N GLN A 251 -26.47 -6.75 7.68
CA GLN A 251 -26.84 -5.60 6.85
C GLN A 251 -25.60 -5.02 6.14
N PHE A 252 -24.50 -4.85 6.87
CA PHE A 252 -23.24 -4.39 6.29
C PHE A 252 -22.72 -5.37 5.22
N CYS A 253 -22.72 -6.67 5.51
CA CYS A 253 -22.26 -7.69 4.56
C CYS A 253 -23.10 -7.74 3.29
N ALA A 254 -24.42 -7.63 3.41
CA ALA A 254 -25.32 -7.59 2.27
C ALA A 254 -25.10 -6.34 1.41
N ALA A 255 -24.95 -5.17 2.03
CA ALA A 255 -24.66 -3.91 1.35
C ALA A 255 -23.29 -3.96 0.66
N PHE A 256 -22.25 -4.45 1.33
CA PHE A 256 -20.92 -4.61 0.74
C PHE A 256 -20.94 -5.51 -0.50
N SER A 257 -21.53 -6.70 -0.39
CA SER A 257 -21.53 -7.69 -1.49
C SER A 257 -22.27 -7.18 -2.73
N SER A 258 -23.34 -6.39 -2.52
CA SER A 258 -24.20 -5.83 -3.59
C SER A 258 -23.75 -4.47 -4.14
N GLY A 259 -22.80 -3.79 -3.48
CA GLY A 259 -22.44 -2.39 -3.81
C GLY A 259 -23.36 -1.33 -3.18
N GLY A 260 -24.26 -1.73 -2.28
CA GLY A 260 -25.22 -0.86 -1.60
C GLY A 260 -24.70 -0.14 -0.34
N LEU A 261 -23.37 0.01 -0.16
CA LEU A 261 -22.83 0.64 1.06
C LEU A 261 -23.25 2.11 1.20
N LEU A 262 -23.35 2.86 0.10
CA LEU A 262 -23.82 4.25 0.13
C LEU A 262 -25.30 4.33 0.56
N ASP A 263 -26.15 3.45 0.01
CA ASP A 263 -27.56 3.38 0.39
C ASP A 263 -27.73 2.99 1.86
N LEU A 264 -26.88 2.07 2.35
CA LEU A 264 -26.85 1.73 3.76
C LEU A 264 -26.46 2.92 4.63
N MET A 265 -25.43 3.70 4.26
CA MET A 265 -25.05 4.93 4.97
C MET A 265 -26.22 5.91 5.05
N ASP A 266 -26.93 6.11 3.94
CA ASP A 266 -28.07 7.02 3.88
C ASP A 266 -29.22 6.53 4.78
N SER A 267 -29.55 5.23 4.73
CA SER A 267 -30.55 4.61 5.59
C SER A 267 -30.21 4.66 7.09
N MET A 268 -28.93 4.75 7.43
CA MET A 268 -28.43 4.89 8.81
C MET A 268 -28.25 6.35 9.23
N GLY A 269 -28.78 7.32 8.46
CA GLY A 269 -28.74 8.74 8.77
C GLY A 269 -27.32 9.33 8.71
N LEU A 270 -26.49 8.85 7.78
CA LEU A 270 -25.14 9.33 7.53
C LEU A 270 -25.00 10.07 6.20
N GLU A 271 -26.11 10.36 5.51
CA GLU A 271 -26.11 10.95 4.17
C GLU A 271 -25.34 12.27 4.08
N SER A 272 -25.52 13.18 5.04
CA SER A 272 -24.79 14.46 5.05
C SER A 272 -23.27 14.23 5.05
N ALA A 273 -22.77 13.36 5.92
CA ALA A 273 -21.34 13.05 6.01
C ALA A 273 -20.85 12.28 4.77
N ARG A 274 -21.65 11.33 4.25
CA ARG A 274 -21.32 10.62 3.01
C ARG A 274 -21.15 11.59 1.83
N ARG A 275 -22.01 12.61 1.71
CA ARG A 275 -21.95 13.59 0.61
C ARG A 275 -20.71 14.49 0.65
N GLU A 276 -20.03 14.59 1.80
CA GLU A 276 -18.74 15.29 1.92
C GLU A 276 -17.57 14.49 1.32
N LEU A 277 -17.74 13.18 1.07
CA LEU A 277 -16.72 12.37 0.42
C LEU A 277 -16.49 12.82 -1.04
N PRO A 278 -15.25 12.78 -1.56
CA PRO A 278 -14.99 13.01 -2.97
C PRO A 278 -15.78 12.05 -3.89
N THR A 279 -16.16 12.54 -5.07
CA THR A 279 -16.94 11.76 -6.06
C THR A 279 -16.27 10.44 -6.43
N ASP A 280 -14.94 10.43 -6.57
CA ASP A 280 -14.17 9.20 -6.85
C ASP A 280 -14.32 8.17 -5.72
N CYS A 281 -14.30 8.63 -4.46
CA CYS A 281 -14.47 7.75 -3.30
C CYS A 281 -15.88 7.15 -3.26
N GLN A 282 -16.92 7.98 -3.48
CA GLN A 282 -18.29 7.50 -3.58
C GLN A 282 -18.44 6.49 -4.72
N THR A 283 -17.82 6.75 -5.87
CA THR A 283 -17.82 5.83 -7.02
C THR A 283 -17.27 4.47 -6.61
N VAL A 284 -16.11 4.42 -5.96
CA VAL A 284 -15.50 3.15 -5.52
C VAL A 284 -16.38 2.41 -4.51
N ILE A 285 -16.91 3.11 -3.50
CA ILE A 285 -17.72 2.49 -2.43
C ILE A 285 -19.07 1.96 -2.96
N SER A 286 -19.60 2.54 -4.03
CA SER A 286 -20.85 2.09 -4.67
C SER A 286 -20.69 0.81 -5.49
N LEU A 287 -19.47 0.32 -5.68
CA LEU A 287 -19.20 -0.87 -6.48
C LEU A 287 -19.18 -2.12 -5.60
N SER A 288 -19.79 -3.19 -6.12
CA SER A 288 -19.61 -4.53 -5.56
C SER A 288 -18.14 -4.96 -5.69
N PRO A 289 -17.58 -5.71 -4.72
CA PRO A 289 -16.18 -6.15 -4.73
C PRO A 289 -15.78 -6.94 -5.98
N LEU A 290 -16.74 -7.56 -6.67
CA LEU A 290 -16.53 -8.31 -7.91
C LEU A 290 -16.46 -7.43 -9.18
N HIS A 291 -16.84 -6.16 -9.07
CA HIS A 291 -17.00 -5.26 -10.21
C HIS A 291 -16.05 -4.06 -10.18
N ILE A 292 -15.16 -3.97 -9.21
CA ILE A 292 -14.24 -2.83 -9.10
C ILE A 292 -13.26 -2.83 -10.30
N PRO A 293 -13.23 -1.75 -11.10
CA PRO A 293 -12.29 -1.60 -12.21
C PRO A 293 -10.83 -1.72 -11.76
N THR A 294 -9.99 -2.27 -12.64
CA THR A 294 -8.57 -2.51 -12.35
C THR A 294 -7.76 -1.22 -12.15
N ILE A 295 -8.26 -0.07 -12.62
CA ILE A 295 -7.60 1.24 -12.40
C ILE A 295 -7.51 1.62 -10.92
N TRP A 296 -8.51 1.27 -10.10
CA TRP A 296 -8.46 1.56 -8.66
C TRP A 296 -7.38 0.73 -7.95
N HIS A 297 -7.22 -0.52 -8.40
CA HIS A 297 -6.10 -1.38 -7.99
C HIS A 297 -4.75 -0.79 -8.43
N LEU A 298 -4.67 -0.17 -9.61
CA LEU A 298 -3.47 0.54 -10.04
C LEU A 298 -3.17 1.77 -9.17
N GLN A 299 -4.18 2.53 -8.78
CA GLN A 299 -4.00 3.67 -7.87
C GLN A 299 -3.42 3.25 -6.52
N SER A 300 -3.77 2.05 -6.05
CA SER A 300 -3.23 1.50 -4.81
C SER A 300 -1.76 1.03 -4.88
N LEU A 301 -1.10 1.11 -6.05
CA LEU A 301 0.31 0.72 -6.25
C LEU A 301 1.33 1.45 -5.37
N GLY A 302 0.94 2.58 -4.79
CA GLY A 302 1.78 3.35 -3.88
C GLY A 302 2.16 2.61 -2.60
N ASP A 303 1.48 1.51 -2.27
CA ASP A 303 1.84 0.65 -1.14
C ASP A 303 3.14 -0.13 -1.42
N ILE A 304 4.25 0.38 -0.90
CA ILE A 304 5.59 -0.23 -1.02
C ILE A 304 5.77 -1.51 -0.19
N HIS A 305 4.79 -1.86 0.65
CA HIS A 305 4.89 -2.99 1.58
C HIS A 305 4.63 -4.32 0.86
N ASN A 306 3.93 -4.30 -0.27
CA ASN A 306 3.76 -5.48 -1.10
C ASN A 306 4.84 -5.51 -2.20
N PRO A 307 5.86 -6.39 -2.12
CA PRO A 307 6.89 -6.50 -3.15
C PRO A 307 6.29 -6.94 -4.50
N PHE A 308 5.13 -7.60 -4.48
CA PHE A 308 4.43 -8.04 -5.67
C PHE A 308 3.27 -7.08 -5.98
N PRO A 309 3.07 -6.69 -7.25
CA PRO A 309 1.85 -5.99 -7.65
C PRO A 309 0.64 -6.87 -7.38
N GLN A 310 -0.50 -6.26 -7.06
CA GLN A 310 -1.74 -7.00 -6.90
C GLN A 310 -2.06 -7.83 -8.15
N PRO A 311 -2.69 -9.01 -7.99
CA PRO A 311 -3.24 -9.79 -9.09
C PRO A 311 -3.92 -8.94 -10.16
N ALA A 312 -4.82 -8.04 -9.73
CA ALA A 312 -5.65 -7.21 -10.60
C ALA A 312 -4.86 -6.29 -11.56
N VAL A 313 -3.59 -5.98 -11.26
CA VAL A 313 -2.75 -5.11 -12.11
C VAL A 313 -1.74 -5.89 -12.95
N LEU A 314 -1.57 -7.19 -12.70
CA LEU A 314 -0.51 -7.99 -13.33
C LEU A 314 -0.60 -7.95 -14.86
N ILE A 315 -1.73 -8.39 -15.40
CA ILE A 315 -1.96 -8.40 -16.84
C ILE A 315 -2.33 -7.01 -17.34
N PRO A 316 -3.37 -6.32 -16.79
CA PRO A 316 -3.89 -5.11 -17.42
C PRO A 316 -2.85 -4.01 -17.59
N TYR A 317 -1.91 -3.89 -16.66
CA TYR A 317 -0.94 -2.81 -16.64
C TYR A 317 0.50 -3.27 -16.90
N GLY A 318 0.67 -4.48 -17.46
CA GLY A 318 1.92 -4.95 -18.04
C GLY A 318 2.94 -5.56 -17.08
N PHE A 319 2.66 -5.65 -15.77
CA PHE A 319 3.59 -6.27 -14.81
C PHE A 319 3.89 -7.74 -15.11
N ALA A 320 2.94 -8.47 -15.70
CA ALA A 320 3.12 -9.85 -16.15
C ALA A 320 4.13 -9.97 -17.30
N ASN A 321 4.43 -8.87 -17.99
CA ASN A 321 5.42 -8.82 -19.07
C ASN A 321 6.82 -8.43 -18.57
N CYS A 322 6.99 -8.12 -17.28
CA CYS A 322 8.30 -7.90 -16.68
C CYS A 322 9.08 -9.21 -16.56
N ARG A 323 10.39 -9.16 -16.81
CA ARG A 323 11.26 -10.35 -16.83
C ARG A 323 11.90 -10.64 -15.47
N ASP A 324 12.06 -9.61 -14.65
CA ASP A 324 12.78 -9.66 -13.40
C ASP A 324 12.26 -8.59 -12.41
N ALA A 325 12.77 -8.65 -11.18
CA ALA A 325 12.38 -7.73 -10.11
C ALA A 325 12.75 -6.26 -10.41
N ASP A 326 13.81 -6.02 -11.19
CA ASP A 326 14.24 -4.67 -11.56
C ASP A 326 13.25 -4.03 -12.53
N GLU A 327 12.76 -4.79 -13.53
CA GLU A 327 11.69 -4.35 -14.43
C GLU A 327 10.37 -4.10 -13.68
N VAL A 328 10.01 -4.96 -12.72
CA VAL A 328 8.82 -4.74 -11.86
C VAL A 328 8.97 -3.46 -11.04
N ALA A 329 10.12 -3.25 -10.40
CA ALA A 329 10.39 -2.05 -9.62
C ALA A 329 10.39 -0.79 -10.50
N ARG A 330 10.93 -0.88 -11.72
CA ARG A 330 10.91 0.20 -12.72
C ARG A 330 9.49 0.54 -13.15
N LEU A 331 8.69 -0.46 -13.52
CA LEU A 331 7.30 -0.26 -13.96
C LEU A 331 6.43 0.31 -12.83
N ARG A 332 6.61 -0.16 -11.59
CA ARG A 332 5.93 0.41 -10.42
C ARG A 332 6.24 1.90 -10.28
N ARG A 333 7.52 2.27 -10.34
CA ARG A 333 7.96 3.67 -10.22
C ARG A 333 7.51 4.53 -11.40
N PHE A 334 7.37 3.94 -12.58
CA PHE A 334 6.74 4.60 -13.73
C PHE A 334 5.27 4.91 -13.43
N TRP A 335 4.47 3.91 -13.03
CA TRP A 335 3.04 4.11 -12.72
C TRP A 335 2.82 5.10 -11.58
N MET A 336 3.58 5.00 -10.49
CA MET A 336 3.51 5.98 -9.38
C MET A 336 3.79 7.42 -9.84
N SER A 337 4.63 7.61 -10.86
CA SER A 337 4.87 8.93 -11.44
C SER A 337 3.73 9.39 -12.35
N VAL A 338 3.20 8.49 -13.18
CA VAL A 338 2.10 8.80 -14.11
C VAL A 338 0.83 9.15 -13.35
N LEU A 339 0.50 8.39 -12.29
CA LEU A 339 -0.68 8.60 -11.44
C LEU A 339 -0.66 9.94 -10.68
N LYS A 340 0.51 10.58 -10.54
CA LYS A 340 0.67 11.92 -9.95
C LYS A 340 0.55 13.04 -10.99
N ALA A 341 0.41 12.74 -12.28
CA ALA A 341 0.34 13.76 -13.32
C ALA A 341 -1.01 14.51 -13.27
N PRO A 342 -1.01 15.86 -13.28
CA PRO A 342 -2.21 16.66 -13.05
C PRO A 342 -3.27 16.52 -14.17
N ASN A 343 -2.87 16.09 -15.37
CA ASN A 343 -3.76 15.96 -16.53
C ASN A 343 -4.14 14.50 -16.83
N LEU A 344 -3.93 13.58 -15.88
CA LEU A 344 -4.30 12.18 -16.09
C LEU A 344 -5.81 12.00 -15.87
N SER A 345 -6.52 11.53 -16.90
CA SER A 345 -7.86 10.98 -16.74
C SER A 345 -7.77 9.48 -16.44
N LEU A 346 -8.32 9.05 -15.30
CA LEU A 346 -8.40 7.64 -14.91
C LEU A 346 -9.34 6.85 -15.80
N GLU A 347 -10.46 7.46 -16.18
CA GLU A 347 -11.46 6.88 -17.08
C GLU A 347 -10.86 6.61 -18.47
N GLN A 348 -10.15 7.59 -19.03
CA GLN A 348 -9.46 7.42 -20.32
C GLN A 348 -8.33 6.40 -20.23
N LEU A 349 -7.60 6.35 -19.11
CA LEU A 349 -6.57 5.33 -18.88
C LEU A 349 -7.18 3.92 -18.78
N GLN A 350 -8.29 3.75 -18.07
CA GLN A 350 -9.02 2.49 -17.98
C GLN A 350 -9.51 2.07 -19.38
N THR A 351 -10.12 2.98 -20.14
CA THR A 351 -10.56 2.72 -21.52
C THR A 351 -9.39 2.32 -22.42
N ALA A 352 -8.26 3.04 -22.33
CA ALA A 352 -7.06 2.71 -23.08
C ALA A 352 -6.50 1.34 -22.70
N THR A 353 -6.55 0.99 -21.41
CA THR A 353 -6.13 -0.32 -20.88
C THR A 353 -6.98 -1.45 -21.45
N GLU A 354 -8.29 -1.30 -21.41
CA GLU A 354 -9.26 -2.25 -21.96
C GLU A 354 -9.11 -2.49 -23.47
N ASN A 355 -8.61 -1.49 -24.19
CA ASN A 355 -8.45 -1.52 -25.64
C ASN A 355 -6.99 -1.74 -26.10
N ASP A 356 -6.08 -2.14 -25.20
CA ASP A 356 -4.65 -2.35 -25.52
C ASP A 356 -3.96 -1.12 -26.13
N ARG A 357 -4.38 0.08 -25.71
CA ARG A 357 -3.89 1.39 -26.20
C ARG A 357 -3.22 2.24 -25.11
N ILE A 358 -2.68 1.61 -24.07
CA ILE A 358 -2.04 2.29 -22.93
C ILE A 358 -0.91 3.21 -23.40
N TYR A 359 0.00 2.69 -24.24
CA TYR A 359 1.15 3.48 -24.68
C TYR A 359 0.73 4.69 -25.52
N GLU A 360 -0.24 4.50 -26.41
CA GLU A 360 -0.79 5.54 -27.29
C GLU A 360 -1.44 6.65 -26.48
N TYR A 361 -2.25 6.29 -25.48
CA TYR A 361 -2.85 7.25 -24.56
C TYR A 361 -1.79 8.04 -23.81
N LEU A 362 -0.83 7.36 -23.17
CA LEU A 362 0.26 8.03 -22.44
C LEU A 362 1.10 8.93 -23.35
N ALA A 363 1.38 8.49 -24.59
CA ALA A 363 2.11 9.27 -25.58
C ALA A 363 1.34 10.51 -26.06
N SER A 364 0.02 10.53 -25.94
CA SER A 364 -0.81 11.70 -26.27
C SER A 364 -0.86 12.74 -25.14
N MET A 365 -0.47 12.37 -23.92
CA MET A 365 -0.55 13.28 -22.77
C MET A 365 0.45 14.44 -22.89
N PRO A 366 0.04 15.68 -22.53
CA PRO A 366 0.97 16.80 -22.43
C PRO A 366 2.11 16.48 -21.47
N ASN A 367 3.34 16.83 -21.84
CA ASN A 367 4.57 16.61 -21.06
C ASN A 367 5.00 15.15 -20.86
N PHE A 368 4.33 14.16 -21.49
CA PHE A 368 4.84 12.80 -21.49
C PHE A 368 6.10 12.69 -22.35
N GLN A 369 7.24 12.48 -21.69
CA GLN A 369 8.54 12.42 -22.35
C GLN A 369 9.34 11.22 -21.89
N THR A 370 9.63 10.34 -22.84
CA THR A 370 10.37 9.09 -22.62
C THR A 370 11.68 9.09 -23.39
N THR A 371 12.75 8.56 -22.81
CA THR A 371 13.97 8.26 -23.57
C THR A 371 13.70 7.16 -24.61
N LYS A 372 14.59 6.98 -25.60
CA LYS A 372 14.46 5.86 -26.56
C LYS A 372 14.42 4.49 -25.85
N ALA A 373 15.17 4.34 -24.76
CA ALA A 373 15.20 3.11 -23.97
C ALA A 373 13.88 2.90 -23.21
N GLU A 374 13.35 3.95 -22.58
CA GLU A 374 12.05 3.94 -21.89
C GLU A 374 10.91 3.61 -22.86
N LYS A 375 10.89 4.25 -24.04
CA LYS A 375 9.91 3.96 -25.10
C LYS A 375 9.90 2.49 -25.50
N ARG A 376 11.07 1.89 -25.73
CA ARG A 376 11.17 0.46 -26.09
C ARG A 376 10.69 -0.44 -24.95
N PHE A 377 11.04 -0.10 -23.72
CA PHE A 377 10.58 -0.83 -22.53
C PHE A 377 9.05 -0.80 -22.42
N LEU A 378 8.44 0.39 -22.42
CA LEU A 378 6.99 0.55 -22.24
C LEU A 378 6.17 -0.09 -23.37
N ARG A 379 6.60 0.04 -24.63
CA ARG A 379 5.89 -0.61 -25.75
C ARG A 379 5.86 -2.13 -25.61
N ARG A 380 6.96 -2.74 -25.16
CA ARG A 380 7.01 -4.18 -24.91
C ARG A 380 6.12 -4.57 -23.74
N ILE A 381 6.21 -3.83 -22.63
CA ILE A 381 5.48 -4.12 -21.40
C ILE A 381 3.96 -3.96 -21.58
N PHE A 382 3.50 -3.00 -22.36
CA PHE A 382 2.08 -2.75 -22.62
C PHE A 382 1.49 -3.58 -23.78
N THR A 383 2.19 -4.62 -24.24
CA THR A 383 1.59 -5.62 -25.13
C THR A 383 0.82 -6.65 -24.28
N THR A 384 -0.37 -6.26 -23.79
CA THR A 384 -1.12 -6.98 -22.75
C THR A 384 -2.21 -7.90 -23.27
N ASN A 385 -2.78 -7.62 -24.46
CA ASN A 385 -3.92 -8.33 -25.05
C ASN A 385 -5.19 -8.32 -24.19
N ASN A 386 -5.39 -7.26 -23.39
CA ASN A 386 -6.53 -7.05 -22.51
C ASN A 386 -7.87 -7.17 -23.24
N TYR A 387 -7.99 -6.59 -24.43
CA TYR A 387 -9.22 -6.59 -25.22
C TYR A 387 -9.74 -8.02 -25.49
N THR A 388 -8.80 -8.96 -25.67
CA THR A 388 -9.09 -10.38 -25.88
C THR A 388 -9.19 -11.14 -24.56
N ILE A 389 -8.24 -10.94 -23.63
CA ILE A 389 -8.14 -11.66 -22.36
C ILE A 389 -9.35 -11.41 -21.46
N LEU A 390 -9.78 -10.15 -21.35
CA LEU A 390 -10.99 -9.78 -20.61
C LEU A 390 -12.26 -10.17 -21.39
N GLY A 391 -12.12 -10.44 -22.69
CA GLY A 391 -13.22 -10.83 -23.59
C GLY A 391 -14.17 -9.70 -23.92
N ILE A 392 -13.65 -8.48 -23.91
CA ILE A 392 -14.34 -7.27 -24.36
C ILE A 392 -14.69 -7.39 -25.84
N LYS A 393 -13.81 -8.01 -26.64
CA LYS A 393 -14.08 -8.43 -28.03
C LYS A 393 -15.38 -9.22 -28.20
N TYR A 394 -15.80 -9.94 -27.16
CA TYR A 394 -16.97 -10.82 -27.17
C TYR A 394 -18.17 -10.23 -26.42
N GLY A 395 -18.16 -8.91 -26.11
CA GLY A 395 -19.26 -8.25 -25.40
C GLY A 395 -19.46 -8.72 -23.96
N SER A 396 -18.39 -9.19 -23.30
CA SER A 396 -18.49 -9.75 -21.95
C SER A 396 -18.81 -8.68 -20.90
N SER A 397 -19.68 -9.00 -19.95
CA SER A 397 -19.96 -8.12 -18.80
C SER A 397 -18.74 -7.94 -17.90
N HIS A 398 -18.67 -6.85 -17.11
CA HIS A 398 -17.58 -6.63 -16.15
C HIS A 398 -17.38 -7.80 -15.17
N ARG A 399 -18.47 -8.47 -14.75
CA ARG A 399 -18.40 -9.68 -13.92
C ARG A 399 -17.62 -10.80 -14.62
N ALA A 400 -17.96 -11.08 -15.88
CA ALA A 400 -17.32 -12.13 -16.66
C ALA A 400 -15.85 -11.78 -16.97
N GLN A 401 -15.56 -10.50 -17.22
CA GLN A 401 -14.19 -9.99 -17.39
C GLN A 401 -13.36 -10.26 -16.12
N ARG A 402 -13.88 -9.93 -14.93
CA ARG A 402 -13.16 -10.14 -13.66
C ARG A 402 -12.96 -11.62 -13.33
N GLN A 403 -13.97 -12.46 -13.55
CA GLN A 403 -13.86 -13.91 -13.36
C GLN A 403 -12.76 -14.49 -14.26
N ARG A 404 -12.69 -14.10 -15.52
CA ARG A 404 -11.62 -14.52 -16.44
C ARG A 404 -10.24 -14.05 -15.98
N LEU A 405 -10.13 -12.77 -15.60
CA LEU A 405 -8.87 -12.22 -15.10
C LEU A 405 -8.37 -12.99 -13.86
N ASN A 406 -9.23 -13.20 -12.87
CA ASN A 406 -8.91 -13.94 -11.65
C ASN A 406 -8.48 -15.37 -11.98
N ALA A 407 -9.22 -16.06 -12.85
CA ALA A 407 -8.88 -17.40 -13.30
C ALA A 407 -7.47 -17.42 -13.94
N ILE A 408 -7.17 -16.50 -14.85
CA ILE A 408 -5.86 -16.47 -15.52
C ILE A 408 -4.74 -16.17 -14.52
N ILE A 409 -4.93 -15.22 -13.61
CA ILE A 409 -3.91 -14.88 -12.62
C ILE A 409 -3.65 -16.05 -11.68
N GLU A 410 -4.70 -16.70 -11.18
CA GLU A 410 -4.54 -17.86 -10.32
C GLU A 410 -3.81 -18.99 -11.07
N PHE A 411 -4.08 -19.20 -12.36
CA PHE A 411 -3.35 -20.16 -13.17
C PHE A 411 -1.87 -19.81 -13.26
N ILE A 412 -1.53 -18.54 -13.52
CA ILE A 412 -0.16 -18.03 -13.55
C ILE A 412 0.52 -18.24 -12.19
N MET A 413 -0.17 -17.91 -11.09
CA MET A 413 0.36 -18.09 -9.74
C MET A 413 0.64 -19.54 -9.42
N ILE A 414 -0.28 -20.45 -9.77
CA ILE A 414 -0.09 -21.89 -9.57
C ILE A 414 1.10 -22.40 -10.40
N GLN A 415 1.25 -21.95 -11.66
CA GLN A 415 2.41 -22.28 -12.50
C GLN A 415 3.73 -21.78 -11.91
N CYS A 416 3.76 -20.54 -11.40
CA CYS A 416 4.92 -19.98 -10.72
C CYS A 416 5.27 -20.77 -9.45
N MET A 417 4.27 -21.09 -8.62
CA MET A 417 4.44 -21.91 -7.42
C MET A 417 4.97 -23.31 -7.76
N ALA A 418 4.45 -23.93 -8.84
CA ALA A 418 4.93 -25.23 -9.31
C ALA A 418 6.41 -25.16 -9.70
N ARG A 419 6.81 -24.15 -10.49
CA ARG A 419 8.21 -23.95 -10.89
C ARG A 419 9.13 -23.74 -9.69
N ILE A 420 8.74 -22.90 -8.73
CA ILE A 420 9.51 -22.68 -7.50
C ILE A 420 9.64 -23.98 -6.71
N ALA A 421 8.56 -24.73 -6.55
CA ALA A 421 8.56 -25.97 -5.80
C ALA A 421 9.44 -27.05 -6.44
N ILE A 422 9.44 -27.15 -7.78
CA ILE A 422 10.33 -28.04 -8.54
C ILE A 422 11.79 -27.63 -8.36
N VAL A 423 12.11 -26.35 -8.54
CA VAL A 423 13.49 -25.83 -8.44
C VAL A 423 14.04 -25.93 -7.00
N SER A 424 13.18 -25.78 -5.99
CA SER A 424 13.57 -25.85 -4.58
C SER A 424 13.46 -27.24 -3.96
N GLY A 425 12.97 -28.25 -4.69
CA GLY A 425 12.73 -29.60 -4.15
C GLY A 425 11.69 -29.65 -3.02
N ASN A 426 10.81 -28.65 -2.91
CA ASN A 426 9.86 -28.51 -1.81
C ASN A 426 8.59 -29.35 -2.04
N SER A 427 8.59 -30.59 -1.53
CA SER A 427 7.50 -31.55 -1.66
C SER A 427 6.16 -31.09 -1.05
N VAL A 428 6.20 -30.29 0.02
CA VAL A 428 4.99 -29.73 0.67
C VAL A 428 4.32 -28.70 -0.25
N MET A 429 5.11 -27.86 -0.90
CA MET A 429 4.62 -26.87 -1.86
C MET A 429 4.07 -27.54 -3.14
N LEU A 430 4.72 -28.61 -3.61
CA LEU A 430 4.21 -29.44 -4.72
C LEU A 430 2.84 -30.04 -4.42
N ASN A 431 2.64 -30.58 -3.21
CA ASN A 431 1.36 -31.14 -2.80
C ASN A 431 0.25 -30.07 -2.74
N ARG A 432 0.57 -28.85 -2.26
CA ARG A 432 -0.36 -27.70 -2.30
C ARG A 432 -0.72 -27.29 -3.73
N VAL A 433 0.26 -27.23 -4.63
CA VAL A 433 0.04 -26.93 -6.05
C VAL A 433 -0.87 -27.99 -6.70
N SER A 434 -0.65 -29.27 -6.42
CA SER A 434 -1.47 -30.38 -6.92
C SER A 434 -2.92 -30.30 -6.43
N ALA A 435 -3.13 -29.96 -5.15
CA ALA A 435 -4.46 -29.78 -4.57
C ALA A 435 -5.21 -28.59 -5.20
N LEU A 436 -4.53 -27.46 -5.42
CA LEU A 436 -5.11 -26.28 -6.10
C LEU A 436 -5.49 -26.58 -7.55
N TRP A 437 -4.64 -27.31 -8.28
CA TRP A 437 -4.95 -27.79 -9.64
C TRP A 437 -6.18 -28.71 -9.68
N SER A 438 -6.25 -29.67 -8.76
CA SER A 438 -7.34 -30.65 -8.70
C SER A 438 -8.69 -29.98 -8.40
N ARG A 439 -8.72 -29.06 -7.43
CA ARG A 439 -9.91 -28.27 -7.09
C ARG A 439 -10.43 -27.46 -8.27
N ARG A 440 -9.52 -26.92 -9.07
CA ARG A 440 -9.89 -26.11 -10.23
C ARG A 440 -10.41 -26.92 -11.39
N LEU A 441 -9.83 -28.09 -11.66
CA LEU A 441 -10.36 -29.04 -12.65
C LEU A 441 -11.78 -29.47 -12.29
N THR A 442 -12.12 -29.59 -11.00
CA THR A 442 -13.50 -29.87 -10.58
C THR A 442 -14.45 -28.67 -10.70
N GLU A 443 -13.95 -27.43 -10.56
CA GLU A 443 -14.75 -26.19 -10.67
C GLU A 443 -14.93 -25.70 -12.13
N THR A 444 -14.15 -26.19 -13.10
CA THR A 444 -14.25 -25.82 -14.54
C THR A 444 -14.99 -26.82 -15.42
N VAL A 445 -15.50 -27.92 -14.85
CA VAL A 445 -16.23 -28.98 -15.58
C VAL A 445 -17.77 -28.81 -15.48
N PHE A 446 -18.28 -27.68 -14.98
CA PHE A 446 -19.71 -27.34 -14.99
C PHE A 446 -20.00 -25.96 -15.57
#